data_AF-A0A1G8M7Y6-F1
#
_entry.id   AF-A0A1G8M7Y6-F1
#
_cell.length_a   1.000
_cell.length_b   1.000
_cell.length_c   1.000
_cell.angle_alpha   90.00
_cell.angle_beta   90.00
_cell.angle_gamma   90.00
#
_symmetry.space_group_name_H-M   'P 1'
#
loop_
_entity.id
_entity.type
_entity.pdbx_description
1 polymer ?
#
loop_
_entity_poly.entity_id
_entity_poly.type
_entity_poly.pdbx_seq_one_letter_code
_entity_poly.pdbx_strand_id
1 'polypeptide(L)'
;MWLHLSDLGPVRFHTAPDDSLDQPHNSYDMDEYGQVTVGPAAENLLMSRFVGQSIRAVHHIIDHRIETEIGLRLELDHGEVRILNLGDDLVITDAALPDALEAALRRYSSRRSMR
;
A
#
# COMPACT_ATOMS: atom_id res chain seq x y z
N MET A 1 0.05 -6.43 -2.42
CA MET A 1 -0.74 -6.96 -1.29
C MET A 1 -2.19 -7.12 -1.72
N TRP A 2 -2.91 -8.12 -1.22
CA TRP A 2 -4.36 -8.22 -1.40
C TRP A 2 -5.07 -8.16 -0.06
N LEU A 3 -6.23 -7.49 -0.01
CA LEU A 3 -7.17 -7.55 1.11
C LEU A 3 -8.48 -8.13 0.61
N HIS A 4 -9.03 -9.11 1.31
CA HIS A 4 -10.36 -9.63 1.00
C HIS A 4 -11.41 -8.81 1.76
N LEU A 5 -12.25 -8.09 1.03
CA LEU A 5 -13.34 -7.28 1.59
C LEU A 5 -14.67 -8.00 1.33
N SER A 6 -15.55 -8.07 2.34
CA SER A 6 -16.76 -8.90 2.30
C SER A 6 -17.66 -8.66 1.08
N ASP A 7 -17.76 -7.41 0.61
CA ASP A 7 -18.65 -7.03 -0.49
C ASP A 7 -17.92 -6.78 -1.83
N LEU A 8 -16.59 -6.66 -1.82
CA LEU A 8 -15.77 -6.33 -3.00
C LEU A 8 -14.88 -7.50 -3.45
N GLY A 9 -14.74 -8.55 -2.63
CA GLY A 9 -13.79 -9.62 -2.87
C GLY A 9 -12.35 -9.15 -2.67
N PRO A 10 -11.36 -9.75 -3.37
CA PRO A 10 -9.97 -9.36 -3.25
C PRO A 10 -9.70 -8.01 -3.94
N VAL A 11 -9.18 -7.06 -3.16
CA VAL A 11 -8.68 -5.78 -3.65
C VAL A 11 -7.17 -5.80 -3.60
N ARG A 12 -6.53 -5.51 -4.75
CA ARG A 12 -5.07 -5.47 -4.88
C ARG A 12 -4.55 -4.06 -4.59
N PHE A 13 -3.59 -3.97 -3.70
CA PHE A 13 -2.76 -2.78 -3.48
C PHE A 13 -1.36 -3.06 -4.04
N HIS A 14 -0.92 -2.27 -5.00
CA HIS A 14 0.40 -2.40 -5.60
C HIS A 14 0.99 -1.07 -6.07
N THR A 15 2.28 -1.10 -6.36
CA THR A 15 3.09 0.02 -6.85
C THR A 15 2.94 0.16 -8.37
N ALA A 16 1.79 0.63 -8.84
CA ALA A 16 1.56 1.07 -10.23
C ALA A 16 0.16 1.73 -10.34
N PRO A 17 -0.11 2.52 -11.40
CA PRO A 17 -1.28 3.40 -11.44
C PRO A 17 -2.62 2.70 -11.72
N ASP A 18 -2.66 1.39 -11.98
CA ASP A 18 -3.91 0.69 -12.26
C ASP A 18 -4.46 0.01 -11.01
N ASP A 19 -5.58 0.51 -10.52
CA ASP A 19 -6.46 -0.12 -9.54
C ASP A 19 -7.25 -1.27 -10.17
N SER A 20 -6.56 -2.34 -10.57
CA SER A 20 -7.22 -3.52 -11.10
C SER A 20 -7.82 -4.39 -9.97
N LEU A 21 -9.10 -4.75 -10.12
CA LEU A 21 -9.68 -5.90 -9.43
C LEU A 21 -8.97 -7.15 -9.94
N ASP A 22 -7.99 -7.62 -9.18
CA ASP A 22 -7.14 -8.75 -9.52
C ASP A 22 -7.23 -9.81 -8.42
N GLN A 23 -7.23 -11.07 -8.84
CA GLN A 23 -7.27 -12.22 -7.92
C GLN A 23 -5.85 -12.52 -7.42
N PRO A 24 -5.67 -12.95 -6.16
CA PRO A 24 -4.39 -13.46 -5.71
C PRO A 24 -3.95 -14.62 -6.63
N HIS A 25 -2.77 -14.48 -7.22
CA HIS A 25 -2.18 -15.51 -8.08
C HIS A 25 -1.14 -16.33 -7.32
N ASN A 26 -0.74 -17.46 -7.89
CA ASN A 26 0.34 -18.28 -7.32
C ASN A 26 1.69 -17.55 -7.41
N SER A 27 2.64 -17.99 -6.59
CA SER A 27 4.06 -17.67 -6.75
C SER A 27 4.54 -18.07 -8.16
N TYR A 28 5.47 -17.31 -8.73
CA TYR A 28 6.05 -17.59 -10.04
C TYR A 28 7.50 -17.11 -10.13
N ASP A 29 8.26 -17.76 -11.01
CA ASP A 29 9.64 -17.41 -11.34
C ASP A 29 9.65 -16.35 -12.46
N MET A 30 10.55 -15.38 -12.36
CA MET A 30 10.77 -14.30 -13.34
C MET A 30 12.11 -14.44 -14.08
N ASP A 31 12.64 -15.66 -14.12
CA ASP A 31 13.93 -16.01 -14.72
C ASP A 31 15.07 -15.14 -14.15
N GLU A 32 15.75 -14.38 -15.00
CA GLU A 32 16.87 -13.51 -14.60
C GLU A 32 16.47 -12.36 -13.66
N TYR A 33 15.17 -12.05 -13.57
CA TYR A 33 14.63 -10.96 -12.76
C TYR A 33 14.21 -11.40 -11.34
N GLY A 34 14.37 -12.69 -11.00
CA GLY A 34 14.13 -13.23 -9.66
C GLY A 34 12.83 -14.03 -9.57
N GLN A 35 12.15 -13.96 -8.42
CA GLN A 35 10.93 -14.72 -8.18
C GLN A 35 9.92 -13.89 -7.38
N VAL A 36 8.64 -14.14 -7.63
CA VAL A 36 7.52 -13.59 -6.86
C VAL A 36 6.96 -14.68 -5.96
N THR A 37 6.96 -14.42 -4.65
CA THR A 37 6.30 -15.28 -3.67
C THR A 37 4.97 -14.68 -3.26
N VAL A 38 3.90 -15.45 -3.40
CA VAL A 38 2.55 -15.10 -2.91
C VAL A 38 2.14 -16.11 -1.84
N GLY A 39 1.66 -15.60 -0.71
CA GLY A 39 1.24 -16.41 0.41
C GLY A 39 0.34 -15.63 1.36
N PRO A 40 -0.19 -16.31 2.40
CA PRO A 40 -0.94 -15.64 3.45
C PRO A 40 -0.08 -14.56 4.13
N ALA A 41 -0.75 -13.53 4.67
CA ALA A 41 -0.08 -12.52 5.47
C ALA A 41 0.69 -13.18 6.62
N ALA A 42 1.95 -12.79 6.80
CA ALA A 42 2.73 -13.24 7.94
C ALA A 42 2.08 -12.77 9.26
N GLU A 43 2.19 -13.55 10.34
CA GLU A 43 1.58 -13.22 11.63
C GLU A 43 2.05 -11.87 12.19
N ASN A 44 3.29 -11.48 11.88
CA ASN A 44 3.90 -10.22 12.29
C ASN A 44 3.65 -9.06 11.31
N LEU A 45 2.89 -9.29 10.22
CA LEU A 45 2.53 -8.21 9.31
C LEU A 45 1.57 -7.25 10.02
N LEU A 46 1.79 -5.95 9.85
CA LEU A 46 0.99 -4.90 10.47
C LEU A 46 -0.52 -5.05 10.21
N MET A 47 -0.90 -5.55 9.04
CA MET A 47 -2.29 -5.77 8.66
C MET A 47 -2.98 -6.91 9.41
N SER A 48 -2.23 -7.87 9.96
CA SER A 48 -2.78 -9.08 10.57
C SER A 48 -3.68 -8.77 11.78
N ARG A 49 -3.41 -7.69 12.54
CA ARG A 49 -4.26 -7.25 13.65
C ARG A 49 -5.59 -6.62 13.24
N PHE A 50 -5.74 -6.26 11.97
CA PHE A 50 -6.93 -5.61 11.43
C PHE A 50 -7.86 -6.59 10.70
N VAL A 51 -7.45 -7.85 10.56
CA VAL A 51 -8.26 -8.89 9.93
C VAL A 51 -9.57 -9.09 10.72
N GLY A 52 -10.69 -9.11 10.00
CA GLY A 52 -12.03 -9.25 10.58
C GLY A 52 -12.66 -7.93 11.05
N GLN A 53 -11.93 -6.81 11.01
CA GLN A 53 -12.49 -5.49 11.33
C GLN A 53 -13.19 -4.88 10.11
N SER A 54 -14.19 -4.05 10.38
CA SER A 54 -14.88 -3.27 9.35
C SER A 54 -14.08 -2.04 8.97
N ILE A 55 -14.01 -1.72 7.68
CA ILE A 55 -13.55 -0.41 7.22
C ILE A 55 -14.70 0.59 7.42
N ARG A 56 -14.46 1.61 8.25
CA ARG A 56 -15.43 2.67 8.59
C ARG A 56 -15.35 3.86 7.65
N ALA A 57 -14.14 4.21 7.23
CA ALA A 57 -13.90 5.28 6.28
C ALA A 57 -12.63 5.02 5.46
N VAL A 58 -12.61 5.60 4.26
CA VAL A 58 -11.46 5.59 3.35
C VAL A 58 -11.15 7.03 3.00
N HIS A 59 -9.91 7.45 3.16
CA HIS A 59 -9.43 8.79 2.82
C HIS A 59 -8.25 8.70 1.88
N HIS A 60 -8.25 9.51 0.83
CA HIS A 60 -7.12 9.66 -0.07
C HIS A 60 -6.03 10.50 0.61
N ILE A 61 -4.78 10.07 0.46
CA ILE A 61 -3.60 10.80 0.92
C ILE A 61 -2.99 11.45 -0.31
N ILE A 62 -3.04 12.78 -0.37
CA ILE A 62 -2.55 13.57 -1.49
C ILE A 62 -1.21 14.20 -1.13
N ASP A 63 -0.20 14.06 -1.99
CA ASP A 63 1.00 14.90 -1.95
C ASP A 63 0.71 16.22 -2.66
N HIS A 64 0.41 17.26 -1.88
CA HIS A 64 0.09 18.59 -2.37
C HIS A 64 1.23 19.30 -3.11
N ARG A 65 2.46 18.76 -3.11
CA ARG A 65 3.57 19.38 -3.88
C ARG A 65 3.51 19.01 -5.35
N ILE A 66 2.94 17.85 -5.64
CA ILE A 66 2.79 17.30 -6.99
C ILE A 66 1.32 17.02 -7.34
N GLU A 67 0.39 17.43 -6.46
CA GLU A 67 -1.06 17.25 -6.59
C GLU A 67 -1.46 15.83 -7.02
N THR A 68 -0.82 14.83 -6.42
CA THR A 68 -0.97 13.42 -6.79
C THR A 68 -1.35 12.60 -5.58
N GLU A 69 -2.26 11.63 -5.76
CA GLU A 69 -2.56 10.63 -4.74
C GLU A 69 -1.36 9.70 -4.53
N ILE A 70 -0.93 9.59 -3.28
CA ILE A 70 0.20 8.75 -2.87
C ILE A 70 -0.22 7.62 -1.95
N GLY A 71 -1.52 7.43 -1.72
CA GLY A 71 -2.03 6.32 -0.92
C GLY A 71 -3.40 6.56 -0.29
N LEU A 72 -3.77 5.63 0.57
CA LEU A 72 -5.06 5.60 1.27
C LEU A 72 -4.85 5.49 2.78
N ARG A 73 -5.70 6.18 3.54
CA ARG A 73 -5.92 5.92 4.98
C ARG A 73 -7.24 5.17 5.13
N LEU A 74 -7.18 4.01 5.74
CA LEU A 74 -8.33 3.21 6.12
C LEU A 74 -8.57 3.39 7.61
N GLU A 75 -9.75 3.87 7.98
CA GLU A 75 -10.22 3.87 9.37
C GLU A 75 -10.97 2.56 9.62
N LEU A 76 -10.58 1.83 10.65
CA LEU A 76 -11.15 0.54 11.04
C LEU A 76 -11.73 0.62 12.46
N ASP A 77 -12.46 -0.43 12.87
CA ASP A 77 -13.09 -0.52 14.19
C ASP A 77 -12.18 -0.18 15.37
N HIS A 78 -10.92 -0.61 15.31
CA HIS A 78 -9.96 -0.50 16.41
C HIS A 78 -8.64 0.16 16.00
N GLY A 79 -8.68 1.05 15.01
CA GLY A 79 -7.51 1.84 14.63
C GLY A 79 -7.56 2.33 13.20
N GLU A 80 -6.42 2.81 12.73
CA GLU A 80 -6.25 3.25 11.36
C GLU A 80 -4.98 2.65 10.77
N VAL A 81 -4.99 2.48 9.45
CA VAL A 81 -3.80 2.09 8.69
C VAL A 81 -3.69 2.95 7.45
N ARG A 82 -2.45 3.23 7.06
CA ARG A 82 -2.10 3.95 5.86
C ARG A 82 -1.37 3.01 4.93
N ILE A 83 -1.78 2.99 3.67
CA ILE A 83 -1.16 2.23 2.60
C ILE A 83 -0.68 3.26 1.58
N LEU A 84 0.63 3.42 1.44
CA LEU A 84 1.25 4.42 0.59
C LEU A 84 1.91 3.76 -0.61
N ASN A 85 1.67 4.31 -1.78
CA ASN A 85 2.33 3.95 -3.03
C ASN A 85 3.42 5.00 -3.32
N LEU A 86 4.67 4.69 -2.96
CA LEU A 86 5.80 5.60 -3.05
C LEU A 86 6.76 5.18 -4.17
N GLY A 87 6.26 5.21 -5.41
CA GLY A 87 7.01 4.76 -6.58
C GLY A 87 7.04 3.24 -6.63
N ASP A 88 8.20 2.65 -6.35
CA ASP A 88 8.39 1.19 -6.37
C ASP A 88 8.15 0.54 -5.00
N ASP A 89 7.84 1.35 -3.97
CA ASP A 89 7.64 0.91 -2.60
C ASP A 89 6.18 1.01 -2.16
N LEU A 90 5.62 -0.09 -1.67
CA LEU A 90 4.34 -0.10 -0.96
C LEU A 90 4.60 -0.05 0.55
N VAL A 91 4.31 1.09 1.18
CA VAL A 91 4.54 1.28 2.62
C VAL A 91 3.23 1.14 3.38
N ILE A 92 3.22 0.31 4.42
CA ILE A 92 2.05 0.10 5.29
C ILE A 92 2.41 0.52 6.71
N THR A 93 1.64 1.44 7.29
CA THR A 93 1.91 1.98 8.63
C THR A 93 0.63 2.38 9.37
N ASP A 94 0.58 2.18 10.68
CA ASP A 94 -0.43 2.74 11.58
C ASP A 94 0.02 4.04 12.23
N ALA A 95 1.30 4.36 12.15
CA ALA A 95 1.81 5.62 12.66
C ALA A 95 1.22 6.79 11.87
N ALA A 96 0.94 7.88 12.58
CA ALA A 96 0.74 9.17 11.93
C ALA A 96 1.99 9.47 11.07
N LEU A 97 1.78 9.97 9.85
CA LEU A 97 2.89 10.30 8.98
C LEU A 97 3.66 11.46 9.63
N PRO A 98 4.94 11.29 9.99
CA PRO A 98 5.73 12.39 10.51
C PRO A 98 5.96 13.40 9.38
N ASP A 99 6.12 14.69 9.72
CA ASP A 99 6.60 15.71 8.78
C ASP A 99 7.91 15.29 8.06
N ALA A 100 8.68 14.37 8.68
CA ALA A 100 9.87 13.77 8.12
C ALA A 100 9.62 12.78 6.96
N LEU A 101 8.45 12.12 6.88
CA LEU A 101 8.06 11.36 5.69
C LEU A 101 7.75 12.31 4.54
N GLU A 102 7.11 13.43 4.84
CA GLU A 102 6.99 14.57 3.93
C GLU A 102 8.38 15.01 3.41
N ALA A 103 9.42 14.99 4.24
CA ALA A 103 10.80 15.29 3.83
C ALA A 103 11.48 14.14 3.05
N ALA A 104 11.18 12.87 3.36
CA ALA A 104 11.71 11.71 2.64
C ALA A 104 11.14 11.62 1.21
N LEU A 105 9.87 12.00 1.02
CA LEU A 105 9.24 12.16 -0.30
C LEU A 105 9.91 13.25 -1.16
N ARG A 106 10.52 14.29 -0.55
CA ARG A 106 11.37 15.28 -1.26
C ARG A 106 12.64 14.66 -1.86
N ARG A 107 13.18 13.62 -1.23
CA ARG A 107 14.47 13.00 -1.61
C ARG A 107 14.31 11.94 -2.70
N TYR A 108 13.15 11.28 -2.74
CA TYR A 108 12.83 10.27 -3.76
C TYR A 108 12.52 10.91 -5.12
N SER A 109 11.76 12.02 -5.13
CA SER A 109 11.44 12.81 -6.33
C SER A 109 12.69 13.48 -6.95
N SER A 110 13.65 13.94 -6.14
CA SER A 110 14.91 14.53 -6.62
C SER A 110 15.86 13.55 -7.31
N ARG A 111 15.76 12.23 -7.06
CA ARG A 111 16.62 11.22 -7.71
C ARG A 111 16.12 10.78 -9.08
N ARG A 112 14.83 11.02 -9.38
CA ARG A 112 14.22 10.70 -10.68
C ARG A 112 14.46 11.77 -11.74
N SER A 113 14.66 13.03 -11.33
CA SER A 113 14.92 14.15 -12.25
C SER A 113 16.38 14.26 -12.75
N MET A 114 17.23 13.28 -12.41
CA MET A 114 18.64 13.19 -12.81
C MET A 114 18.94 11.98 -13.71
N ARG A 115 17.91 11.28 -14.20
CA ARG A 115 18.01 10.26 -15.25
C ARG A 115 17.25 10.67 -16.49
#